data_AF-A0AAV0GV88-F1
#
_entry.id   AF-A0AAV0GV88-F1
#
_cell.length_a   1.000
_cell.length_b   1.000
_cell.length_c   1.000
_cell.angle_alpha   90.00
_cell.angle_beta   90.00
_cell.angle_gamma   90.00
#
_symmetry.space_group_name_H-M   'P 1'
#
loop_
_entity.id
_entity.type
_entity.pdbx_description
1 polymer ?
#
loop_
_entity_poly.entity_id
_entity_poly.type
_entity_poly.pdbx_seq_one_letter_code
_entity_poly.pdbx_strand_id
1 'polypeptide(L)' 'MDWGEGQTHWFDIYIFDRDYRRCTNCQWIIKKSGPCFYDAGAHKYDFCYQWNH' A
#
# COMPACT_ATOMS: atom_id res chain seq x y z
N MET A 1 -26.66 2.02 -7.40
CA MET A 1 -25.21 2.00 -7.60
C MET A 1 -24.84 0.58 -7.88
N ASP A 2 -24.60 0.28 -9.15
CA ASP A 2 -24.10 -1.03 -9.60
C ASP A 2 -22.58 -0.92 -9.64
N TRP A 3 -21.89 -1.71 -8.83
CA TRP A 3 -20.43 -1.64 -8.66
C TRP A 3 -19.66 -2.36 -9.78
N GLY A 4 -20.35 -2.75 -10.87
CA GLY A 4 -19.79 -3.63 -11.90
C GLY A 4 -19.26 -4.94 -11.30
N GLU A 5 -18.55 -5.73 -12.09
CA GLU A 5 -17.74 -6.85 -11.58
C GLU A 5 -16.49 -6.31 -10.84
N GLY A 6 -16.70 -5.52 -9.80
CA GLY A 6 -15.65 -4.95 -8.96
C GLY A 6 -15.07 -6.01 -8.02
N GLN A 7 -13.75 -6.01 -7.87
CA GLN A 7 -13.08 -6.78 -6.82
C GLN A 7 -12.93 -5.91 -5.58
N THR A 8 -13.35 -6.44 -4.43
CA THR A 8 -13.07 -5.81 -3.13
C THR A 8 -11.71 -6.30 -2.64
N HIS A 9 -10.82 -5.36 -2.38
CA HIS A 9 -9.52 -5.63 -1.78
C HIS A 9 -9.38 -4.83 -0.49
N TRP A 10 -8.56 -5.34 0.42
CA TRP A 10 -8.23 -4.66 1.67
C TRP A 10 -6.75 -4.81 1.97
N PHE A 11 -6.24 -3.90 2.79
CA PHE A 11 -4.83 -3.83 3.17
C PHE A 11 -4.68 -3.07 4.49
N ASP A 12 -3.75 -3.52 5.32
CA ASP A 12 -3.35 -2.80 6.53
C ASP A 12 -2.42 -1.64 6.19
N ILE A 13 -2.96 -0.41 6.25
CA ILE A 13 -2.21 0.82 5.95
C ILE A 13 -0.99 1.02 6.86
N TYR A 14 -0.98 0.36 8.03
CA TYR A 14 0.13 0.34 8.96
C TYR A 14 0.26 -1.00 9.68
N ILE A 15 1.46 -1.59 9.65
CA ILE A 15 1.86 -2.75 10.45
C ILE A 15 3.17 -2.37 11.13
N PHE A 16 3.21 -2.41 12.47
CA PHE A 16 4.37 -1.95 13.24
C PHE A 16 5.67 -2.58 12.73
N ASP A 17 5.77 -3.91 12.69
CA ASP A 17 7.00 -4.62 12.30
C ASP A 17 7.49 -4.29 10.87
N ARG A 18 6.57 -3.96 9.96
CA ARG A 18 6.84 -3.60 8.57
C ARG A 18 7.31 -2.15 8.44
N ASP A 19 6.60 -1.26 9.12
CA ASP A 19 6.55 0.16 8.80
C ASP A 19 7.34 1.04 9.77
N TYR A 20 7.52 0.64 11.04
CA TYR A 20 8.01 1.54 12.10
C TYR A 20 9.33 2.26 11.77
N ARG A 21 10.23 1.62 11.01
CA ARG A 21 11.53 2.21 10.62
C ARG A 21 11.46 3.18 9.44
N ARG A 22 10.39 3.10 8.64
CA ARG A 22 10.28 3.78 7.33
C ARG A 22 9.15 4.81 7.30
N CYS A 23 8.18 4.65 8.20
CA CYS A 23 6.90 5.34 8.19
C CYS A 23 6.90 6.51 9.18
N THR A 24 7.63 7.58 8.84
CA THR A 24 7.51 8.87 9.52
C THR A 24 6.37 9.68 8.91
N ASN A 25 6.28 9.68 7.58
CA ASN A 25 5.13 10.15 6.81
C ASN A 25 4.74 9.02 5.84
N CYS A 26 3.64 8.35 6.15
CA CYS A 26 3.26 7.10 5.51
C CYS A 26 2.51 7.36 4.20
N GLN A 27 3.22 7.39 3.08
CA GLN A 27 2.63 7.64 1.77
C GLN A 27 2.50 6.34 0.98
N TRP A 28 1.29 6.12 0.46
CA TRP A 28 0.93 4.93 -0.30
C TRP A 28 0.36 5.32 -1.65
N ILE A 29 0.76 4.62 -2.71
CA ILE A 29 0.06 4.64 -3.99
C ILE A 29 -0.69 3.31 -4.16
N ILE A 30 -1.98 3.39 -4.50
CA ILE A 30 -2.82 2.22 -4.69
C ILE A 30 -2.80 1.81 -6.16
N LYS A 31 -2.41 0.56 -6.43
CA LYS A 31 -2.44 -0.05 -7.77
C LYS A 31 -3.32 -1.29 -7.75
N LYS A 32 -3.75 -1.75 -8.93
CA LYS A 32 -4.51 -3.00 -9.07
C LYS A 32 -3.79 -4.21 -8.44
N SER A 33 -2.46 -4.24 -8.54
CA SER A 33 -1.62 -5.30 -7.97
C SER A 33 -1.36 -5.17 -6.46
N GLY A 34 -1.82 -4.09 -5.82
CA GLY A 34 -1.61 -3.81 -4.40
C GLY A 34 -1.00 -2.42 -4.12
N PRO A 35 -0.92 -2.04 -2.84
CA PRO A 35 -0.36 -0.76 -2.41
C PRO A 35 1.17 -0.76 -2.44
N CYS A 36 1.76 0.36 -2.85
CA CYS A 36 3.21 0.58 -2.76
C CYS A 36 3.52 1.75 -1.84
N PHE A 37 4.47 1.54 -0.93
CA PHE A 37 4.96 2.53 0.01
C PHE A 37 6.03 3.41 -0.63
N TYR A 38 6.03 4.69 -0.25
CA TYR A 38 7.02 5.66 -0.69
C TYR A 38 8.38 5.44 0.00
N ASP A 39 9.40 5.17 -0.80
CA ASP A 39 10.79 5.20 -0.38
C ASP A 39 11.33 6.64 -0.45
N ALA A 40 11.56 7.24 0.73
CA ALA A 40 12.15 8.57 0.84
C ALA A 40 13.61 8.63 0.38
N GLY A 41 14.35 7.52 0.40
CA GLY A 41 15.74 7.47 -0.06
C GLY A 41 15.85 7.46 -1.59
N ALA A 42 14.95 6.73 -2.26
CA ALA A 42 14.88 6.63 -3.72
C ALA A 42 13.95 7.67 -4.37
N HIS A 43 13.15 8.38 -3.58
CA HIS A 43 12.08 9.29 -4.03
C HIS A 43 11.04 8.62 -4.94
N LYS A 44 10.68 7.36 -4.65
CA LYS A 44 9.80 6.53 -5.50
C LYS A 44 8.92 5.58 -4.69
N TYR A 45 7.84 5.09 -5.29
CA TYR A 45 6.93 4.11 -4.68
C TYR A 45 7.32 2.67 -5.03
N ASP A 46 8.43 2.20 -4.46
CA ASP A 46 9.07 0.94 -4.86
C ASP A 46 8.81 -0.22 -3.87
N PHE A 47 8.36 0.07 -2.63
CA PHE A 47 8.03 -0.96 -1.64
C PHE A 47 6.57 -1.43 -1.77
N CYS A 48 6.31 -2.32 -2.73
CA CYS A 48 4.97 -2.83 -3.02
C CYS A 48 4.59 -4.08 -2.22
N TYR A 49 3.33 -4.16 -1.79
CA TYR A 49 2.75 -5.29 -1.08
C TYR A 49 1.53 -5.82 -1.81
N GLN A 50 1.21 -7.09 -1.60
CA GLN A 50 -0.02 -7.69 -2.13
C GLN A 50 -1.22 -7.23 -1.29
N TRP A 51 -2.41 -7.39 -1.87
CA TRP A 51 -3.65 -7.32 -1.11
C TRP A 51 -3.71 -8.42 -0.06
N ASN A 52 -4.40 -8.16 1.05
CA ASN A 52 -4.63 -9.17 2.06
C ASN A 52 -5.66 -10.21 1.57
N HIS A 53 -5.58 -11.42 2.13
CA HIS A 53 -6.48 -12.55 1.86
C HIS A 53 -7.51 -12.71 2.98
#